data_AF-A0A0I9UB79-F1
#
_entry.id   AF-A0A0I9UB79-F1
#
_cell.length_a   1.000
_cell.length_b   1.000
_cell.length_c   1.000
_cell.angle_alpha   90.00
_cell.angle_beta   90.00
_cell.angle_gamma   90.00
#
_symmetry.space_group_name_H-M   'P 1'
#
loop_
_entity.id
_entity.type
_entity.pdbx_description
1 polymer ?
#
loop_
_entity_poly.entity_id
_entity_poly.type
_entity_poly.pdbx_seq_one_letter_code
_entity_poly.pdbx_strand_id
1 'polypeptide(L)'
;MCDRLVAVGIALQGSLFEHHERRQLGDGAFIELRCGWLTDGAELLDALLSGVSWRAERRQMYDKVVDVPRLVSFHDLTTEDPPHPLLTRLRRRLNDIYAGELGEPFTTVGLCCYRDGSDSVAWHGDTIGRSSFQDTMVAIVSLGATRVFALRKRGGGPSLRLPLAHGDLLVMGGSCQRTWEHAVPKTSAPTGPRVSIQFRPRDVR
;
A
#
# COMPACT_ATOMS: atom_id res chain seq x y z
N MET A 1 4.76 44.32 27.49
CA MET A 1 3.77 43.48 26.77
C MET A 1 4.53 42.34 26.13
N CYS A 2 4.53 41.19 26.79
CA CYS A 2 4.98 39.93 26.18
C CYS A 2 3.89 39.44 25.24
N ASP A 3 4.22 39.11 24.00
CA ASP A 3 3.56 38.03 23.27
C ASP A 3 4.53 37.49 22.22
N ARG A 4 5.17 36.35 22.54
CA ARG A 4 4.81 35.00 22.09
C ARG A 4 5.38 34.69 20.71
N LEU A 5 6.65 34.27 20.73
CA LEU A 5 7.22 33.36 19.75
C LEU A 5 6.33 32.12 19.69
N VAL A 6 5.56 31.95 18.61
CA VAL A 6 4.90 30.70 18.31
C VAL A 6 5.98 29.73 17.86
N ALA A 7 6.46 28.92 18.81
CA ALA A 7 7.27 27.75 18.52
C ALA A 7 6.42 26.81 17.66
N VAL A 8 6.70 26.76 16.36
CA VAL A 8 6.19 25.72 15.46
C VAL A 8 6.86 24.42 15.89
N GLY A 9 6.20 23.68 16.77
CA GLY A 9 6.62 22.35 17.18
C GLY A 9 6.59 21.42 15.98
N ILE A 10 7.77 21.04 15.49
CA ILE A 10 7.93 19.89 14.62
C ILE A 10 7.59 18.66 15.47
N ALA A 11 6.39 18.12 15.31
CA ALA A 11 6.03 16.83 15.87
C ALA A 11 6.85 15.74 15.16
N LEU A 12 7.98 15.38 15.78
CA LEU A 12 8.63 14.09 15.61
C LEU A 12 7.63 12.99 16.06
N GLN A 13 6.73 12.59 15.17
CA GLN A 13 5.84 11.45 15.40
C GLN A 13 6.62 10.16 15.17
N GLY A 14 7.42 9.81 16.18
CA GLY A 14 7.91 8.46 16.38
C GLY A 14 6.76 7.56 16.83
N SER A 15 6.47 6.54 16.03
CA SER A 15 5.85 5.26 16.41
C SER A 15 4.73 5.30 17.46
N LEU A 16 3.48 5.59 17.04
CA LEU A 16 2.30 5.24 17.83
C LEU A 16 1.13 4.96 16.88
N PHE A 17 1.10 3.76 16.30
CA PHE A 17 -0.17 3.17 15.86
C PHE A 17 -0.51 2.07 16.87
N GLU A 18 -1.71 2.13 17.45
CA GLU A 18 -2.26 1.02 18.24
C GLU A 18 -2.54 -0.20 17.34
N HIS A 19 -2.86 -1.36 17.92
CA HIS A 19 -3.10 -2.61 17.20
C HIS A 19 -4.15 -2.51 16.05
N HIS A 20 -4.97 -1.45 16.07
CA HIS A 20 -5.90 -1.08 15.00
C HIS A 20 -6.23 0.41 15.08
N GLU A 21 -5.95 1.20 14.05
CA GLU A 21 -6.31 2.63 13.97
C GLU A 21 -6.92 2.97 12.61
N ARG A 22 -8.06 3.67 12.63
CA ARG A 22 -8.65 4.29 11.42
C ARG A 22 -8.56 5.80 11.52
N ARG A 23 -8.04 6.44 10.47
CA ARG A 23 -7.84 7.88 10.39
C ARG A 23 -8.56 8.47 9.18
N GLN A 24 -9.43 9.44 9.45
CA GLN A 24 -10.04 10.25 8.40
C GLN A 24 -9.00 11.24 7.85
N LEU A 25 -8.96 11.36 6.52
CA LEU A 25 -8.03 12.23 5.80
C LEU A 25 -8.71 13.48 5.21
N GLY A 26 -10.05 13.54 5.27
CA GLY A 26 -10.86 14.60 4.67
C GLY A 26 -11.33 14.25 3.25
N ASP A 27 -12.30 15.01 2.74
CA ASP A 27 -12.88 14.82 1.39
C ASP A 27 -13.42 13.40 1.14
N GLY A 28 -13.87 12.69 2.18
CA GLY A 28 -14.34 11.30 2.10
C GLY A 28 -13.22 10.24 2.02
N ALA A 29 -11.95 10.63 2.13
CA ALA A 29 -10.82 9.70 2.17
C ALA A 29 -10.51 9.27 3.61
N PHE A 30 -10.12 8.01 3.77
CA PHE A 30 -9.60 7.49 5.04
C PHE A 30 -8.50 6.45 4.81
N ILE A 31 -7.71 6.23 5.85
CA ILE A 31 -6.83 5.07 5.98
C ILE A 31 -7.15 4.28 7.24
N GLU A 32 -6.81 3.00 7.21
CA GLU A 32 -6.89 2.12 8.38
C GLU A 32 -5.63 1.26 8.44
N LEU A 33 -4.95 1.26 9.58
CA LEU A 33 -3.78 0.44 9.85
C LEU A 33 -4.12 -0.62 10.90
N ARG A 34 -3.76 -1.87 10.63
CA ARG A 34 -3.83 -2.99 11.59
C ARG A 34 -2.47 -3.64 11.70
N CYS A 35 -1.80 -3.42 12.82
CA CYS A 35 -0.47 -3.97 13.07
C CYS A 35 -0.55 -5.47 13.38
N GLY A 36 0.35 -6.27 12.79
CA GLY A 36 0.37 -7.73 13.00
C GLY A 36 -0.91 -8.46 12.57
N TRP A 37 -1.62 -7.92 11.56
CA TRP A 37 -2.89 -8.48 11.09
C TRP A 37 -2.77 -9.90 10.52
N LEU A 38 -1.60 -10.23 9.95
CA LEU A 38 -1.20 -11.56 9.54
C LEU A 38 -0.01 -12.02 10.40
N THR A 39 -0.25 -12.99 11.26
CA THR A 39 0.73 -13.51 12.24
C THR A 39 1.76 -14.45 11.60
N ASP A 40 1.32 -15.32 10.69
CA ASP A 40 2.13 -16.41 10.14
C ASP A 40 2.48 -16.15 8.66
N GLY A 41 3.05 -14.97 8.39
CA GLY A 41 3.36 -14.51 7.04
C GLY A 41 4.71 -14.94 6.48
N ALA A 42 5.57 -15.60 7.29
CA ALA A 42 6.93 -15.96 6.90
C ALA A 42 6.96 -16.98 5.75
N GLU A 43 6.22 -18.09 5.88
CA GLU A 43 6.13 -19.10 4.82
C GLU A 43 5.54 -18.53 3.53
N LEU A 44 4.55 -17.62 3.66
CA LEU A 44 3.95 -16.94 2.52
C LEU A 44 4.98 -16.03 1.83
N LEU A 45 5.81 -15.32 2.59
CA LEU A 45 6.86 -14.48 2.02
C LEU A 45 7.83 -15.32 1.18
N ASP A 46 8.35 -16.41 1.75
CA ASP A 46 9.29 -17.29 1.08
C ASP A 46 8.69 -17.89 -0.19
N ALA A 47 7.46 -18.41 -0.11
CA ALA A 47 6.74 -18.98 -1.25
C ALA A 47 6.49 -17.94 -2.37
N LEU A 48 6.18 -16.69 -2.03
CA LEU A 48 5.99 -15.64 -3.03
C LEU A 48 7.32 -15.20 -3.66
N LEU A 49 8.39 -15.09 -2.87
CA LEU A 49 9.70 -14.72 -3.39
C LEU A 49 10.25 -15.76 -4.37
N SER A 50 10.04 -17.06 -4.10
CA SER A 50 10.53 -18.15 -4.96
C SER A 50 9.57 -18.55 -6.08
N GLY A 51 8.26 -18.46 -5.87
CA GLY A 51 7.24 -19.05 -6.74
C GLY A 51 6.57 -18.08 -7.72
N VAL A 52 6.62 -16.77 -7.47
CA VAL A 52 5.99 -15.78 -8.35
C VAL A 52 6.91 -15.46 -9.54
N SER A 53 6.35 -15.51 -10.75
CA SER A 53 7.01 -15.06 -11.97
C SER A 53 7.08 -13.54 -12.05
N TRP A 54 7.97 -12.96 -11.24
CA TRP A 54 8.19 -11.52 -11.13
C TRP A 54 8.64 -10.86 -12.45
N ARG A 55 8.10 -9.68 -12.74
CA ARG A 55 8.45 -8.90 -13.94
C ARG A 55 8.94 -7.51 -13.54
N ALA A 56 9.97 -7.02 -14.20
CA ALA A 56 10.33 -5.60 -14.12
C ALA A 56 9.43 -4.80 -15.07
N GLU A 57 8.90 -3.68 -14.58
CA GLU A 57 8.14 -2.75 -15.41
C GLU A 57 9.01 -1.56 -15.83
N ARG A 58 8.71 -1.02 -17.00
CA ARG A 58 9.24 0.24 -17.49
C ARG A 58 8.10 1.23 -17.61
N ARG A 59 8.31 2.47 -17.16
CA ARG A 59 7.33 3.56 -17.30
C ARG A 59 7.97 4.74 -18.01
N GLN A 60 7.19 5.40 -18.84
CA GLN A 60 7.60 6.66 -19.45
C GLN A 60 7.51 7.78 -18.40
N MET A 61 8.63 8.43 -18.13
CA MET A 61 8.75 9.62 -17.29
C MET A 61 9.37 10.73 -18.15
N TYR A 62 8.57 11.76 -18.46
CA TYR A 62 8.92 12.78 -19.46
C TYR A 62 9.28 12.11 -20.81
N ASP A 63 10.39 12.50 -21.42
CA ASP A 63 10.88 11.92 -22.69
C ASP A 63 11.72 10.64 -22.51
N LYS A 64 11.73 10.06 -21.30
CA LYS A 64 12.58 8.90 -20.98
C LYS A 64 11.77 7.72 -20.47
N VAL A 65 12.09 6.52 -20.94
CA VAL A 65 11.58 5.27 -20.36
C VAL A 65 12.51 4.87 -19.22
N VAL A 66 11.99 4.82 -18.00
CA VAL A 66 12.75 4.51 -16.78
C VAL A 66 12.25 3.20 -16.20
N ASP A 67 13.17 2.37 -15.71
CA ASP A 67 12.83 1.18 -14.95
C ASP A 67 12.10 1.59 -13.67
N VAL A 68 10.94 0.99 -13.45
CA VAL A 68 10.27 1.08 -12.18
C VAL A 68 11.06 0.20 -11.21
N PRO A 69 11.69 0.77 -10.17
CA PRO A 69 12.64 0.02 -9.35
C PRO A 69 11.88 -0.84 -8.33
N ARG A 70 11.15 -1.85 -8.81
CA ARG A 70 10.52 -2.95 -8.08
C ARG A 70 10.08 -3.99 -9.09
N LEU A 71 9.93 -5.23 -8.66
CA LEU A 71 9.30 -6.25 -9.47
C LEU A 71 7.81 -6.33 -9.18
N VAL A 72 7.02 -6.75 -10.17
CA VAL A 72 5.57 -6.84 -10.06
C VAL A 72 5.02 -8.16 -10.60
N SER A 73 3.85 -8.55 -10.11
CA SER A 73 2.96 -9.55 -10.71
C SER A 73 1.52 -9.12 -10.46
N PHE A 74 0.59 -9.44 -11.37
CA PHE A 74 -0.82 -9.08 -11.22
C PHE A 74 -1.67 -10.29 -11.53
N HIS A 75 -2.70 -10.52 -10.71
CA HIS A 75 -3.61 -11.63 -10.87
C HIS A 75 -5.08 -11.23 -10.68
N ASP A 76 -5.95 -11.79 -11.53
CA ASP A 76 -7.40 -11.70 -11.35
C ASP A 76 -7.93 -12.98 -10.69
N LEU A 77 -8.26 -12.89 -9.40
CA LEU A 77 -8.64 -14.02 -8.56
C LEU A 77 -10.09 -14.49 -8.81
N THR A 78 -10.74 -13.96 -9.84
CA THR A 78 -12.04 -14.43 -10.34
C THR A 78 -11.93 -15.29 -11.58
N THR A 79 -10.80 -15.26 -12.29
CA THR A 79 -10.61 -15.98 -13.57
C THR A 79 -9.41 -16.91 -13.58
N GLU A 80 -8.46 -16.73 -12.65
CA GLU A 80 -7.27 -17.57 -12.54
C GLU A 80 -6.94 -17.92 -11.08
N ASP A 81 -6.16 -18.98 -10.92
CA ASP A 81 -5.66 -19.39 -9.61
C ASP A 81 -4.58 -18.42 -9.11
N PRO A 82 -4.59 -18.05 -7.81
CA PRO A 82 -3.52 -17.24 -7.26
C PRO A 82 -2.19 -18.02 -7.27
N PRO A 83 -1.04 -17.33 -7.30
CA PRO A 83 0.26 -17.99 -7.15
C PRO A 83 0.44 -18.68 -5.79
N HIS A 84 -0.41 -18.37 -4.79
CA HIS A 84 -0.43 -19.06 -3.51
C HIS A 84 -1.86 -19.12 -2.93
N PRO A 85 -2.32 -20.26 -2.40
CA PRO A 85 -3.70 -20.42 -1.91
C PRO A 85 -4.06 -19.52 -0.71
N LEU A 86 -3.07 -19.08 0.08
CA LEU A 86 -3.32 -18.10 1.14
C LEU A 86 -3.84 -16.76 0.58
N LEU A 87 -3.48 -16.35 -0.65
CA LEU A 87 -3.98 -15.09 -1.22
C LEU A 87 -5.51 -15.12 -1.38
N THR A 88 -6.09 -16.26 -1.74
CA THR A 88 -7.56 -16.44 -1.77
C THR A 88 -8.17 -16.35 -0.37
N ARG A 89 -7.50 -16.91 0.65
CA ARG A 89 -7.98 -16.82 2.04
C ARG A 89 -7.93 -15.38 2.57
N LEU A 90 -6.84 -14.66 2.28
CA LEU A 90 -6.69 -13.24 2.66
C LEU A 90 -7.74 -12.38 1.96
N ARG A 91 -7.97 -12.59 0.65
CA ARG A 91 -9.03 -11.91 -0.11
C ARG A 91 -10.40 -12.14 0.52
N ARG A 92 -10.74 -13.38 0.86
CA ARG A 92 -12.02 -13.71 1.51
C ARG A 92 -12.14 -13.00 2.86
N ARG A 93 -11.12 -13.10 3.71
CA ARG A 93 -11.10 -12.43 5.03
C ARG A 93 -11.27 -10.92 4.90
N LEU A 94 -10.63 -10.29 3.92
CA LEU A 94 -10.79 -8.85 3.66
C LEU A 94 -12.22 -8.52 3.18
N ASN A 95 -12.78 -9.31 2.28
CA ASN A 95 -14.16 -9.14 1.83
C ASN A 95 -15.15 -9.29 2.99
N ASP A 96 -14.93 -10.25 3.90
CA ASP A 96 -15.79 -10.44 5.07
C ASP A 96 -15.70 -9.27 6.05
N ILE A 97 -14.49 -8.77 6.33
CA ILE A 97 -14.25 -7.64 7.24
C ILE A 97 -14.91 -6.36 6.71
N TYR A 98 -14.81 -6.09 5.41
CA TYR A 98 -15.23 -4.82 4.82
C TYR A 98 -16.53 -4.90 4.00
N ALA A 99 -17.27 -6.01 4.08
CA ALA A 99 -18.47 -6.24 3.25
C ALA A 99 -19.48 -5.08 3.28
N GLY A 100 -19.67 -4.45 4.44
CA GLY A 100 -20.60 -3.33 4.62
C GLY A 100 -20.12 -1.99 4.07
N GLU A 101 -18.84 -1.84 3.73
CA GLU A 101 -18.23 -0.58 3.31
C GLU A 101 -17.59 -0.63 1.92
N LEU A 102 -17.26 -1.84 1.45
CA LEU A 102 -16.56 -2.08 0.19
C LEU A 102 -17.34 -1.58 -1.03
N GLY A 103 -18.68 -1.62 -0.97
CA GLY A 103 -19.56 -1.44 -2.13
C GLY A 103 -19.48 -2.60 -3.14
N GLU A 104 -18.28 -3.16 -3.33
CA GLU A 104 -17.97 -4.28 -4.20
C GLU A 104 -16.78 -5.09 -3.67
N PRO A 105 -16.72 -6.42 -3.89
CA PRO A 105 -15.66 -7.24 -3.33
C PRO A 105 -14.30 -6.96 -3.99
N PHE A 106 -13.22 -7.21 -3.24
CA PHE A 106 -11.90 -7.40 -3.81
C PHE A 106 -11.90 -8.61 -4.75
N THR A 107 -11.41 -8.40 -5.97
CA THR A 107 -11.35 -9.41 -7.05
C THR A 107 -9.95 -9.63 -7.57
N THR A 108 -9.03 -8.66 -7.42
CA THR A 108 -7.68 -8.73 -7.99
C THR A 108 -6.62 -8.63 -6.90
N VAL A 109 -5.43 -9.14 -7.20
CA VAL A 109 -4.23 -8.96 -6.37
C VAL A 109 -3.06 -8.49 -7.22
N GLY A 110 -2.52 -7.33 -6.86
CA GLY A 110 -1.24 -6.84 -7.36
C GLY A 110 -0.13 -7.14 -6.35
N LEU A 111 0.93 -7.78 -6.81
CA LEU A 111 2.12 -8.07 -6.02
C LEU A 111 3.23 -7.10 -6.43
N CYS A 112 3.92 -6.54 -5.45
CA CYS A 112 5.13 -5.75 -5.67
C CYS A 112 6.25 -6.26 -4.76
N CYS A 113 7.38 -6.66 -5.34
CA CYS A 113 8.58 -7.06 -4.63
C CYS A 113 9.61 -5.93 -4.68
N TYR A 114 9.96 -5.42 -3.50
CA TYR A 114 11.07 -4.50 -3.27
C TYR A 114 12.23 -5.36 -2.78
N ARG A 115 13.25 -5.57 -3.63
CA ARG A 115 14.35 -6.48 -3.34
C ARG A 115 15.22 -6.00 -2.18
N ASP A 116 15.40 -4.69 -2.08
CA ASP A 116 16.15 -4.01 -1.04
C ASP A 116 15.73 -2.53 -0.89
N GLY A 117 16.52 -1.73 -0.17
CA GLY A 117 16.29 -0.31 0.06
C GLY A 117 16.40 0.58 -1.18
N SER A 118 17.01 0.10 -2.26
CA SER A 118 17.16 0.83 -3.52
C SER A 118 15.91 0.77 -4.40
N ASP A 119 15.06 -0.24 -4.20
CA ASP A 119 13.75 -0.36 -4.84
C ASP A 119 12.74 0.64 -4.22
N SER A 120 11.89 1.22 -5.06
CA SER A 120 10.95 2.29 -4.68
C SER A 120 9.75 2.41 -5.64
N VAL A 121 8.77 3.21 -5.23
CA VAL A 121 7.72 3.74 -6.11
C VAL A 121 7.55 5.23 -5.85
N ALA A 122 7.51 6.02 -6.92
CA ALA A 122 7.25 7.45 -6.86
C ALA A 122 5.81 7.74 -6.41
N TRP A 123 5.53 9.00 -6.08
CA TRP A 123 4.19 9.45 -5.73
C TRP A 123 3.18 9.14 -6.84
N HIS A 124 2.11 8.44 -6.49
CA HIS A 124 0.99 8.13 -7.37
C HIS A 124 -0.28 7.86 -6.57
N GLY A 125 -1.44 7.91 -7.22
CA GLY A 125 -2.65 7.25 -6.72
C GLY A 125 -2.99 6.06 -7.62
N ASP A 126 -3.76 5.11 -7.11
CA ASP A 126 -4.26 3.98 -7.90
C ASP A 126 -5.45 4.46 -8.74
N THR A 127 -5.18 5.26 -9.76
CA THR A 127 -6.20 5.92 -10.60
C THR A 127 -6.33 5.34 -11.99
N ILE A 128 -5.90 4.11 -12.23
CA ILE A 128 -6.17 3.42 -13.50
C ILE A 128 -7.52 2.69 -13.38
N GLY A 129 -8.40 2.93 -14.35
CA GLY A 129 -9.76 2.39 -14.38
C GLY A 129 -10.74 3.22 -13.55
N ARG A 130 -11.77 2.59 -13.00
CA ARG A 130 -12.89 3.25 -12.30
C ARG A 130 -12.48 4.10 -11.09
N SER A 131 -11.36 3.78 -10.45
CA SER A 131 -10.86 4.53 -9.29
C SER A 131 -10.49 5.97 -9.60
N SER A 132 -10.35 6.34 -10.88
CA SER A 132 -10.17 7.73 -11.31
C SER A 132 -11.41 8.62 -11.11
N PHE A 133 -12.61 8.04 -10.98
CA PHE A 133 -13.87 8.80 -10.82
C PHE A 133 -14.81 8.25 -9.74
N GLN A 134 -14.54 7.08 -9.15
CA GLN A 134 -15.37 6.46 -8.12
C GLN A 134 -14.62 6.22 -6.81
N ASP A 135 -15.36 6.26 -5.70
CA ASP A 135 -14.85 5.83 -4.40
C ASP A 135 -14.63 4.32 -4.43
N THR A 136 -13.52 3.89 -3.82
CA THR A 136 -13.11 2.50 -3.83
C THR A 136 -12.26 2.20 -2.60
N MET A 137 -11.84 0.94 -2.47
CA MET A 137 -10.98 0.48 -1.40
C MET A 137 -9.79 -0.27 -1.97
N VAL A 138 -8.61 -0.02 -1.40
CA VAL A 138 -7.39 -0.79 -1.68
C VAL A 138 -6.83 -1.28 -0.35
N ALA A 139 -6.58 -2.58 -0.24
CA ALA A 139 -6.03 -3.21 0.96
C ALA A 139 -4.64 -3.76 0.68
N ILE A 140 -3.66 -3.39 1.51
CA ILE A 140 -2.25 -3.72 1.33
C ILE A 140 -1.77 -4.53 2.54
N VAL A 141 -1.41 -5.79 2.32
CA VAL A 141 -0.71 -6.61 3.31
C VAL A 141 0.79 -6.55 3.02
N SER A 142 1.59 -6.19 4.02
CA SER A 142 3.04 -6.06 3.92
C SER A 142 3.72 -7.30 4.50
N LEU A 143 4.65 -7.90 3.75
CA LEU A 143 5.47 -9.02 4.20
C LEU A 143 6.96 -8.69 4.05
N GLY A 144 7.78 -9.17 4.98
CA GLY A 144 9.23 -9.02 4.96
C GLY A 144 9.72 -7.75 5.65
N ALA A 145 10.74 -7.12 5.11
CA ALA A 145 11.39 -5.96 5.74
C ALA A 145 10.44 -4.76 5.87
N THR A 146 10.52 -4.07 7.02
CA THR A 146 9.77 -2.84 7.26
C THR A 146 10.18 -1.75 6.28
N ARG A 147 9.19 -1.16 5.59
CA ARG A 147 9.39 -0.01 4.70
C ARG A 147 8.37 1.06 4.97
N VAL A 148 8.79 2.32 4.77
CA VAL A 148 7.87 3.45 4.89
C VAL A 148 6.93 3.47 3.69
N PHE A 149 5.64 3.47 3.96
CA PHE A 149 4.60 3.91 3.05
C PHE A 149 4.33 5.39 3.35
N ALA A 150 4.66 6.25 2.40
CA ALA A 150 4.46 7.69 2.53
C ALA A 150 3.14 8.07 1.84
N LEU A 151 2.35 8.96 2.45
CA LEU A 151 1.02 9.34 1.97
C LEU A 151 0.84 10.87 2.08
N ARG A 152 0.41 11.55 1.01
CA ARG A 152 0.22 13.01 0.98
C ARG A 152 -1.00 13.40 0.15
N LYS A 153 -1.55 14.59 0.35
CA LYS A 153 -2.63 15.10 -0.50
C LYS A 153 -2.12 15.26 -1.93
N ARG A 154 -2.96 14.95 -2.92
CA ARG A 154 -2.61 15.17 -4.33
C ARG A 154 -2.32 16.65 -4.57
N GLY A 155 -1.28 16.92 -5.36
CA GLY A 155 -0.74 18.28 -5.55
C GLY A 155 0.36 18.66 -4.55
N GLY A 156 0.63 17.83 -3.53
CA GLY A 156 1.77 17.98 -2.63
C GLY A 156 1.39 18.39 -1.20
N GLY A 157 2.39 18.88 -0.46
CA GLY A 157 2.26 19.25 0.95
C GLY A 157 2.87 18.22 1.91
N PRO A 158 2.60 18.37 3.23
CA PRO A 158 3.08 17.45 4.25
C PRO A 158 2.65 16.00 3.96
N SER A 159 3.54 15.07 4.26
CA SER A 159 3.28 13.64 4.10
C SER A 159 3.23 12.92 5.44
N LEU A 160 2.26 12.03 5.58
CA LEU A 160 2.27 10.99 6.59
C LEU A 160 3.32 9.95 6.21
N ARG A 161 4.03 9.42 7.21
CA ARG A 161 5.02 8.36 7.03
C ARG A 161 4.62 7.18 7.90
N LEU A 162 4.25 6.08 7.26
CA LEU A 162 3.70 4.88 7.89
C LEU A 162 4.72 3.74 7.73
N PRO A 163 5.52 3.40 8.74
CA PRO A 163 6.34 2.19 8.69
C PRO A 163 5.42 0.97 8.66
N LEU A 164 5.45 0.20 7.58
CA LEU A 164 4.68 -1.05 7.46
C LEU A 164 5.60 -2.23 7.72
N ALA A 165 5.41 -2.88 8.86
CA ALA A 165 6.16 -4.06 9.28
C ALA A 165 5.61 -5.34 8.62
N HIS A 166 6.27 -6.46 8.90
CA HIS A 166 5.79 -7.78 8.49
C HIS A 166 4.42 -8.06 9.11
N GLY A 167 3.46 -8.46 8.27
CA GLY A 167 2.12 -8.84 8.70
C GLY A 167 1.14 -7.68 8.83
N ASP A 168 1.58 -6.43 8.66
CA ASP A 168 0.72 -5.26 8.78
C ASP A 168 -0.25 -5.16 7.59
N LEU A 169 -1.47 -4.71 7.88
CA LEU A 169 -2.49 -4.37 6.89
C LEU A 169 -2.70 -2.85 6.89
N LEU A 170 -2.55 -2.23 5.71
CA LEU A 170 -2.96 -0.86 5.44
C LEU A 170 -4.13 -0.86 4.46
N VAL A 171 -5.24 -0.21 4.80
CA VAL A 171 -6.39 0.00 3.92
C VAL A 171 -6.51 1.48 3.59
N MET A 172 -6.75 1.78 2.32
CA MET A 172 -7.04 3.11 1.79
C MET A 172 -8.44 3.09 1.16
N GLY A 173 -9.37 3.88 1.69
CA GLY A 173 -10.77 3.83 1.26
C GLY A 173 -11.41 5.17 0.93
N GLY A 174 -12.62 5.10 0.37
CA GLY A 174 -13.38 6.27 -0.07
C GLY A 174 -12.71 6.96 -1.25
N SER A 175 -12.55 8.29 -1.16
CA SER A 175 -11.94 9.08 -2.24
C SER A 175 -10.41 9.01 -2.31
N CYS A 176 -9.77 8.22 -1.42
CA CYS A 176 -8.32 8.24 -1.18
C CYS A 176 -7.49 8.09 -2.46
N GLN A 177 -7.88 7.20 -3.38
CA GLN A 177 -7.11 6.97 -4.62
C GLN A 177 -7.09 8.20 -5.54
N ARG A 178 -8.10 9.07 -5.45
CA ARG A 178 -8.22 10.29 -6.27
C ARG A 178 -7.64 11.53 -5.59
N THR A 179 -7.77 11.63 -4.27
CA THR A 179 -7.47 12.84 -3.50
C THR A 179 -6.10 12.78 -2.81
N TRP A 180 -5.49 11.59 -2.71
CA TRP A 180 -4.19 11.37 -2.10
C TRP A 180 -3.22 10.62 -3.04
N GLU A 181 -1.94 10.84 -2.81
CA GLU A 181 -0.84 10.14 -3.47
C GLU A 181 0.00 9.41 -2.43
N HIS A 182 0.50 8.25 -2.79
CA HIS A 182 1.39 7.46 -1.96
C HIS A 182 2.68 7.06 -2.69
N ALA A 183 3.70 6.75 -1.90
CA ALA A 183 5.02 6.35 -2.36
C ALA A 183 5.68 5.37 -1.39
N VAL A 184 6.64 4.59 -1.89
CA VAL A 184 7.60 3.85 -1.07
C VAL A 184 8.97 4.40 -1.41
N PRO A 185 9.53 5.31 -0.60
CA PRO A 185 10.81 5.94 -0.90
C PRO A 185 11.98 4.96 -0.75
N LYS A 186 13.07 5.25 -1.47
CA LYS A 186 14.36 4.57 -1.26
C LYS A 186 14.87 4.83 0.15
N THR A 187 15.68 3.90 0.66
CA THR A 187 16.40 4.04 1.93
C THR A 187 17.83 3.56 1.75
N SER A 188 18.78 4.25 2.38
CA SER A 188 20.18 3.82 2.46
C SER A 188 20.41 2.81 3.58
N ALA A 189 19.45 2.66 4.51
CA ALA A 189 19.53 1.63 5.53
C ALA A 189 19.49 0.25 4.85
N PRO A 190 20.39 -0.69 5.24
CA PRO A 190 20.29 -2.06 4.78
C PRO A 190 18.94 -2.66 5.16
N THR A 191 18.16 -3.07 4.17
CA THR A 191 16.86 -3.73 4.38
C THR A 191 16.78 -4.97 3.52
N GLY A 192 16.24 -6.05 4.08
CA GLY A 192 15.88 -7.24 3.31
C GLY A 192 14.72 -7.01 2.33
N PRO A 193 14.26 -8.06 1.65
CA PRO A 193 13.17 -7.97 0.69
C PRO A 193 11.84 -7.67 1.39
N ARG A 194 10.96 -6.95 0.69
CA ARG A 194 9.57 -6.69 1.07
C ARG A 194 8.63 -7.05 -0.07
N VAL A 195 7.58 -7.81 0.23
CA VAL A 195 6.46 -8.05 -0.69
C VAL A 195 5.23 -7.25 -0.22
N SER A 196 4.66 -6.48 -1.14
CA SER A 196 3.43 -5.70 -0.95
C SER A 196 2.28 -6.35 -1.71
N ILE A 197 1.35 -6.96 -0.99
CA ILE A 197 0.19 -7.67 -1.54
C ILE A 197 -1.00 -6.71 -1.54
N GLN A 198 -1.45 -6.28 -2.72
CA GLN A 198 -2.43 -5.22 -2.88
C GLN A 198 -3.72 -5.79 -3.46
N PHE A 199 -4.75 -5.90 -2.63
CA PHE A 199 -6.09 -6.34 -3.03
C PHE A 199 -6.91 -5.15 -3.50
N ARG A 200 -7.58 -5.32 -4.66
CA ARG A 200 -8.37 -4.27 -5.29
C ARG A 200 -9.68 -4.84 -5.86
N PRO A 201 -10.76 -4.04 -5.90
CA PRO A 201 -11.93 -4.36 -6.71
C PRO A 201 -11.61 -4.44 -8.20
N ARG A 202 -12.62 -4.78 -9.00
CA ARG A 202 -12.46 -4.87 -10.45
C ARG A 202 -12.16 -3.49 -11.03
N ASP A 203 -11.28 -3.45 -12.02
CA ASP A 203 -10.93 -2.23 -12.77
C ASP A 203 -10.33 -1.10 -11.91
N VAL A 204 -9.55 -1.48 -10.89
CA VAL A 204 -8.77 -0.54 -10.06
C VAL A 204 -7.30 -0.94 -10.11
N ARG A 205 -6.41 -0.04 -10.55
CA ARG A 205 -4.97 -0.25 -10.66
C ARG A 205 -4.14 1.01 -10.39
#